data_AF-A0A7S1JNF0-F1
#
_entry.id   AF-A0A7S1JNF0-F1
#
_cell.length_a   1.000
_cell.length_b   1.000
_cell.length_c   1.000
_cell.angle_alpha   90.00
_cell.angle_beta   90.00
_cell.angle_gamma   90.00
#
_symmetry.space_group_name_H-M   'P 1'
#
loop_
_entity.id
_entity.type
_entity.pdbx_description
1 polymer ?
#
loop_
_entity_poly.entity_id
_entity_poly.type
_entity_poly.pdbx_seq_one_letter_code
_entity_poly.pdbx_strand_id
1 'polypeptide(L)'
;GKKKIAFQTGDLSVAVSCAGERRSSIRPSVPLKLSSGRVSGPPGMSQQIIVGGRALTVGEIIAVALRKAKVVLDRATLDKVQQDFDRKFRGSSTTPWQIPPSPATPAPLIPSSGVGKCPPLLSHETLRAVVLLRLVTVLHQQSGVRPQVAGYLTELLNNGEDKAASDILSELQQPALSDQQAMQLLLK
;
A
#
# COMPACT_ATOMS: atom_id res chain seq x y z
N GLY A 1 -46.68 22.41 -18.68
CA GLY A 1 -47.18 21.22 -19.39
C GLY A 1 -46.03 20.51 -20.09
N LYS A 2 -45.79 19.25 -19.69
CA LYS A 2 -45.22 18.10 -20.42
C LYS A 2 -44.33 18.32 -21.68
N LYS A 3 -43.28 17.46 -21.70
CA LYS A 3 -42.52 16.87 -22.84
C LYS A 3 -41.24 17.64 -23.25
N LYS A 4 -40.15 16.98 -23.67
CA LYS A 4 -39.81 15.56 -23.83
C LYS A 4 -38.27 15.48 -23.83
N ILE A 5 -37.74 14.42 -23.25
CA ILE A 5 -36.34 14.00 -23.42
C ILE A 5 -36.19 13.39 -24.83
N ALA A 6 -35.10 13.72 -25.50
CA ALA A 6 -34.54 12.93 -26.59
C ALA A 6 -33.01 12.95 -26.43
N PHE A 7 -32.45 11.82 -25.99
CA PHE A 7 -31.02 11.55 -26.11
C PHE A 7 -30.81 10.86 -27.45
N GLN A 8 -29.97 11.47 -28.29
CA GLN A 8 -29.45 10.85 -29.51
C GLN A 8 -27.99 10.47 -29.27
N THR A 9 -27.73 9.19 -29.57
CA THR A 9 -26.45 8.50 -29.65
C THR A 9 -25.54 9.18 -30.67
N GLY A 10 -24.28 9.36 -30.30
CA GLY A 10 -23.21 9.73 -31.22
C GLY A 10 -21.89 9.18 -30.68
N ASP A 11 -21.29 8.28 -31.47
CA ASP A 11 -19.96 7.73 -31.28
C ASP A 11 -18.93 8.83 -30.98
N LEU A 12 -18.36 8.81 -29.78
CA LEU A 12 -17.20 9.62 -29.43
C LEU A 12 -15.94 8.78 -29.64
N SER A 13 -15.42 8.84 -30.86
CA SER A 13 -14.03 8.50 -31.14
C SER A 13 -13.12 9.52 -30.46
N VAL A 14 -12.47 9.10 -29.37
CA VAL A 14 -11.45 9.92 -28.71
C VAL A 14 -10.16 9.80 -29.51
N ALA A 15 -9.93 10.77 -30.39
CA ALA A 15 -8.62 11.00 -30.99
C ALA A 15 -7.68 11.58 -29.91
N VAL A 16 -6.65 10.82 -29.53
CA VAL A 16 -5.56 11.31 -28.68
C VAL A 16 -4.72 12.28 -29.52
N SER A 17 -4.96 13.57 -29.35
CA SER A 17 -4.13 14.63 -29.92
C SER A 17 -2.94 14.88 -29.01
N CYS A 18 -1.75 14.47 -29.45
CA CYS A 18 -0.48 14.84 -28.85
C CYS A 18 -0.17 16.31 -29.17
N ALA A 19 -0.80 17.24 -28.46
CA ALA A 19 -0.40 18.63 -28.48
C ALA A 19 0.80 18.83 -27.56
N GLY A 20 1.95 19.18 -28.16
CA GLY A 20 3.19 19.49 -27.46
C GLY A 20 3.03 20.72 -26.58
N GLU A 21 3.13 20.51 -25.26
CA GLU A 21 3.08 21.58 -24.28
C GLU A 21 4.48 22.18 -24.09
N ARG A 22 4.59 23.46 -24.45
CA ARG A 22 5.78 24.30 -24.33
C ARG A 22 6.20 24.40 -22.87
N ARG A 23 7.44 24.00 -22.58
CA ARG A 23 8.10 24.22 -21.29
C ARG A 23 8.34 25.72 -21.05
N SER A 24 7.42 26.40 -20.38
CA SER A 24 7.73 27.64 -19.68
C SER A 24 8.44 27.29 -18.37
N SER A 25 9.76 27.39 -18.41
CA SER A 25 10.67 27.29 -17.28
C SER A 25 10.41 28.44 -16.29
N ILE A 26 9.56 28.19 -15.30
CA ILE A 26 9.49 29.00 -14.08
C ILE A 26 10.03 28.12 -12.96
N ARG A 27 11.30 28.33 -12.60
CA ARG A 27 11.92 27.71 -11.42
C ARG A 27 11.48 28.52 -10.19
N PRO A 28 10.70 27.98 -9.24
CA PRO A 28 10.62 28.58 -7.93
C PRO A 28 11.91 28.25 -7.17
N SER A 29 12.75 29.26 -6.98
CA SER A 29 13.92 29.24 -6.11
C SER A 29 13.47 29.16 -4.65
N VAL A 30 13.00 27.99 -4.21
CA VAL A 30 12.73 27.76 -2.78
C VAL A 30 14.03 27.26 -2.13
N PRO A 31 14.62 28.00 -1.18
CA PRO A 31 15.80 27.53 -0.46
C PRO A 31 15.39 26.34 0.41
N LEU A 32 15.75 25.13 -0.04
CA LEU A 32 15.71 23.93 0.78
C LEU A 32 16.71 24.11 1.93
N LYS A 33 16.24 24.63 3.06
CA LYS A 33 16.96 24.55 4.34
C LYS A 33 17.05 23.08 4.72
N LEU A 34 18.08 22.40 4.24
CA LEU A 34 18.56 21.13 4.77
C LEU A 34 19.10 21.40 6.17
N SER A 35 18.20 21.47 7.16
CA SER A 35 18.61 21.43 8.56
C SER A 35 19.20 20.05 8.82
N SER A 36 20.52 19.96 8.68
CA SER A 36 21.34 18.82 9.06
C SER A 36 21.34 18.71 10.58
N GLY A 37 20.22 18.26 11.13
CA GLY A 37 20.15 17.83 12.52
C GLY A 37 20.95 16.55 12.65
N ARG A 38 22.19 16.66 13.15
CA ARG A 38 22.98 15.48 13.55
C ARG A 38 22.22 14.80 14.68
N VAL A 39 21.55 13.70 14.37
CA VAL A 39 20.94 12.81 15.37
C VAL A 39 22.08 12.01 16.01
N SER A 40 22.75 12.59 17.00
CA SER A 40 23.69 11.89 17.87
C SER A 40 22.92 11.15 18.95
N GLY A 41 22.38 9.98 18.61
CA GLY A 41 21.84 9.02 19.56
C GLY A 41 22.94 8.05 20.04
N PRO A 42 22.92 7.62 21.31
CA PRO A 42 23.87 6.64 21.83
C PRO A 42 23.79 5.30 21.05
N PRO A 43 24.94 4.65 20.75
CA PRO A 43 24.97 3.36 20.08
C PRO A 43 24.42 2.29 21.03
N GLY A 44 23.19 1.85 20.79
CA GLY A 44 22.58 0.74 21.55
C GLY A 44 21.06 0.78 21.68
N MET A 45 20.42 1.91 21.39
CA MET A 45 18.95 2.00 21.39
C MET A 45 18.43 2.01 19.96
N SER A 46 17.68 0.97 19.59
CA SER A 46 16.97 0.93 18.32
C SER A 46 16.07 2.17 18.21
N GLN A 47 16.36 3.02 17.24
CA GLN A 47 15.69 4.30 17.06
C GLN A 47 14.20 4.04 16.84
N GLN A 48 13.32 4.64 17.64
CA GLN A 48 11.87 4.52 17.43
C GLN A 48 11.37 5.70 16.62
N ILE A 49 10.61 5.42 15.57
CA ILE A 49 9.98 6.42 14.70
C ILE A 49 8.48 6.36 14.93
N ILE A 50 7.94 7.47 15.45
CA ILE A 50 6.51 7.64 15.69
C ILE A 50 5.86 8.17 14.41
N VAL A 51 4.89 7.44 13.87
CA VAL A 51 4.17 7.77 12.64
C VAL A 51 2.74 8.23 12.96
N GLY A 52 2.31 9.34 12.35
CA GLY A 52 0.95 9.90 12.46
C GLY A 52 0.90 11.33 12.99
N GLY A 53 1.78 11.68 13.95
CA GLY A 53 1.79 13.02 14.57
C GLY A 53 2.59 14.09 13.83
N ARG A 54 3.45 13.72 12.88
CA ARG A 54 4.28 14.65 12.10
C ARG A 54 4.65 14.10 10.73
N ALA A 55 5.09 14.99 9.85
CA ALA A 55 5.69 14.59 8.58
C ALA A 55 6.98 13.79 8.81
N LEU A 56 7.11 12.68 8.08
CA LEU A 56 8.34 11.89 8.07
C LEU A 56 9.42 12.57 7.24
N THR A 57 10.64 12.51 7.74
CA THR A 57 11.84 12.93 7.01
C THR A 57 12.36 11.80 6.12
N VAL A 58 13.12 12.15 5.08
CA VAL A 58 13.76 11.15 4.20
C VAL A 58 14.70 10.23 4.99
N GLY A 59 15.41 10.77 5.98
CA GLY A 59 16.29 9.98 6.85
C GLY A 59 15.55 8.92 7.66
N GLU A 60 14.35 9.24 8.15
CA GLU A 60 13.48 8.29 8.86
C GLU A 60 12.96 7.19 7.94
N ILE A 61 12.58 7.54 6.71
CA ILE A 61 12.16 6.54 5.71
C ILE A 61 13.31 5.57 5.41
N ILE A 62 14.52 6.09 5.20
CA ILE A 62 15.71 5.26 4.97
C ILE A 62 16.01 4.40 6.20
N ALA A 63 15.90 4.95 7.41
CA ALA A 63 16.14 4.18 8.63
C ALA A 63 15.16 3.02 8.80
N VAL A 64 13.88 3.19 8.48
CA VAL A 64 12.89 2.10 8.49
C VAL A 64 13.14 1.10 7.36
N ALA A 65 13.47 1.59 6.15
CA ALA A 65 13.77 0.75 5.00
C ALA A 65 14.96 -0.19 5.29
N LEU A 66 16.01 0.33 5.93
CA LEU A 66 17.21 -0.41 6.34
C LEU A 66 17.08 -1.13 7.68
N ARG A 67 15.88 -1.20 8.30
CA ARG A 67 15.64 -1.83 9.61
C ARG A 67 16.45 -1.26 10.79
N LYS A 68 16.94 -0.03 10.66
CA LYS A 68 17.68 0.66 11.72
C LYS A 68 16.74 1.30 12.75
N ALA A 69 15.45 1.34 12.46
CA ALA A 69 14.44 1.94 13.31
C ALA A 69 13.16 1.11 13.39
N LYS A 70 12.53 1.13 14.58
CA LYS A 70 11.24 0.51 14.84
C LYS A 70 10.12 1.53 14.60
N VAL A 71 9.06 1.11 13.93
CA VAL A 71 7.88 1.93 13.66
C VAL A 71 6.90 1.80 14.81
N VAL A 72 6.45 2.93 15.35
CA VAL A 72 5.41 3.00 16.38
C VAL A 72 4.31 3.94 15.89
N LEU A 73 3.06 3.55 16.08
CA LEU A 73 1.93 4.39 15.71
C LEU A 73 1.63 5.39 16.83
N ASP A 74 1.37 6.63 16.43
CA ASP A 74 0.83 7.63 17.34
C ASP A 74 -0.62 7.30 17.71
N ARG A 75 -0.88 7.09 19.00
CA ARG A 75 -2.21 6.72 19.51
C ARG A 75 -3.24 7.81 19.24
N ALA A 76 -2.88 9.08 19.41
CA ALA A 76 -3.81 10.19 19.17
C ALA A 76 -4.27 10.24 17.72
N THR A 77 -3.39 9.89 16.78
CA THR A 77 -3.73 9.78 15.35
C THR A 77 -4.62 8.56 15.09
N LEU A 78 -4.33 7.42 15.69
CA LEU A 78 -5.17 6.21 15.57
C LEU A 78 -6.60 6.44 16.09
N ASP A 79 -6.76 7.10 17.22
CA ASP A 79 -8.07 7.40 17.80
C ASP A 79 -8.89 8.29 16.86
N LYS A 80 -8.25 9.27 16.21
CA LYS A 80 -8.90 10.12 15.18
C LYS A 80 -9.32 9.30 13.96
N VAL A 81 -8.46 8.42 13.47
CA VAL A 81 -8.79 7.53 12.33
C VAL A 81 -9.97 6.62 12.68
N GLN A 82 -10.01 6.08 13.90
CA GLN A 82 -11.14 5.28 14.37
C GLN A 82 -12.43 6.09 14.45
N GLN A 83 -12.38 7.31 15.00
CA GLN A 83 -13.53 8.21 15.06
C GLN A 83 -14.05 8.59 13.68
N ASP A 84 -13.16 8.88 12.73
CA ASP A 84 -13.52 9.21 11.35
C ASP A 84 -14.12 7.99 10.61
N PHE A 85 -13.54 6.81 10.83
CA PHE A 85 -14.09 5.55 10.32
C PHE A 85 -15.51 5.32 10.88
N ASP A 86 -15.67 5.42 12.20
CA ASP A 86 -16.98 5.28 12.85
C ASP A 86 -17.95 6.32 12.30
N ARG A 87 -17.57 7.60 12.18
CA ARG A 87 -18.45 8.64 11.64
C ARG A 87 -18.93 8.32 10.23
N LYS A 88 -18.04 7.78 9.38
CA LYS A 88 -18.34 7.49 7.97
C LYS A 88 -19.22 6.25 7.80
N PHE A 89 -19.09 5.26 8.69
CA PHE A 89 -19.75 3.97 8.55
C PHE A 89 -20.84 3.68 9.60
N ARG A 90 -20.95 4.48 10.67
CA ARG A 90 -22.02 4.37 11.67
C ARG A 90 -23.35 4.78 11.04
N GLY A 91 -24.29 3.83 11.01
CA GLY A 91 -25.61 4.01 10.39
C GLY A 91 -25.72 3.47 8.97
N SER A 92 -24.62 3.01 8.36
CA SER A 92 -24.69 2.22 7.12
C SER A 92 -25.16 0.80 7.49
N SER A 93 -26.49 0.60 7.54
CA SER A 93 -27.13 -0.71 7.79
C SER A 93 -26.90 -1.70 6.64
N THR A 94 -26.40 -1.23 5.50
CA THR A 94 -25.79 -2.10 4.51
C THR A 94 -24.62 -2.78 5.17
N THR A 95 -24.71 -4.09 5.39
CA THR A 95 -23.54 -4.90 5.73
C THR A 95 -22.41 -4.44 4.81
N PRO A 96 -21.26 -3.99 5.34
CA PRO A 96 -20.22 -3.30 4.56
C PRO A 96 -19.56 -4.17 3.46
N TRP A 97 -20.12 -5.36 3.22
CA TRP A 97 -19.68 -6.39 2.29
C TRP A 97 -20.81 -6.99 1.46
N GLN A 98 -22.07 -6.54 1.61
CA GLN A 98 -23.03 -6.73 0.54
C GLN A 98 -22.64 -5.78 -0.57
N ILE A 99 -21.72 -6.24 -1.41
CA ILE A 99 -21.65 -5.83 -2.80
C ILE A 99 -23.11 -5.93 -3.26
N PRO A 100 -23.80 -4.81 -3.57
CA PRO A 100 -25.14 -4.92 -4.12
C PRO A 100 -25.02 -5.90 -5.28
N PRO A 101 -25.87 -6.94 -5.36
CA PRO A 101 -25.78 -7.93 -6.42
C PRO A 101 -25.86 -7.15 -7.72
N SER A 102 -24.70 -6.89 -8.31
CA SER A 102 -24.61 -6.00 -9.44
C SER A 102 -25.28 -6.75 -10.57
N PRO A 103 -26.37 -6.23 -11.14
CA PRO A 103 -27.04 -6.89 -12.24
C PRO A 103 -26.07 -6.82 -13.42
N ALA A 104 -25.31 -7.91 -13.61
CA ALA A 104 -24.28 -8.06 -14.63
C ALA A 104 -23.14 -7.03 -14.55
N THR A 105 -22.25 -7.12 -13.55
CA THR A 105 -20.87 -6.63 -13.77
C THR A 105 -20.21 -7.61 -14.74
N PRO A 106 -19.78 -7.20 -15.95
CA PRO A 106 -18.90 -8.03 -16.76
C PRO A 106 -17.69 -8.39 -15.90
N ALA A 107 -17.28 -9.67 -15.91
CA ALA A 107 -16.12 -10.16 -15.17
C ALA A 107 -14.97 -9.15 -15.31
N PRO A 108 -14.25 -8.80 -14.23
CA PRO A 108 -13.17 -7.83 -14.32
C PRO A 108 -12.24 -8.32 -15.42
N LEU A 109 -12.22 -7.56 -16.52
CA LEU A 109 -11.25 -7.67 -17.59
C LEU A 109 -9.92 -7.31 -16.93
N ILE A 110 -9.33 -8.26 -16.21
CA ILE A 110 -7.90 -8.26 -15.96
C ILE A 110 -7.35 -8.37 -17.38
N PRO A 111 -6.78 -7.30 -17.96
CA PRO A 111 -6.18 -7.44 -19.27
C PRO A 111 -5.13 -8.52 -19.10
N SER A 112 -5.30 -9.62 -19.82
CA SER A 112 -4.28 -10.62 -20.10
C SER A 112 -3.19 -9.96 -20.94
N SER A 113 -2.56 -8.92 -20.37
CA SER A 113 -1.35 -8.32 -20.86
C SER A 113 -0.31 -9.41 -20.73
N GLY A 114 0.17 -9.87 -21.88
CA GLY A 114 1.26 -10.82 -21.97
C GLY A 114 2.34 -10.44 -20.96
N VAL A 115 2.77 -11.45 -20.21
CA VAL A 115 3.86 -11.39 -19.23
C VAL A 115 5.14 -11.10 -20.01
N GLY A 116 5.30 -9.85 -20.44
CA GLY A 116 6.57 -9.31 -20.88
C GLY A 116 7.44 -9.27 -19.64
N LYS A 117 8.48 -10.12 -19.63
CA LYS A 117 9.56 -10.20 -18.62
C LYS A 117 9.47 -9.05 -17.61
N CYS A 118 8.75 -9.28 -16.52
CA CYS A 118 8.59 -8.27 -15.49
C CYS A 118 10.00 -7.85 -15.05
N PRO A 119 10.29 -6.55 -14.99
CA PRO A 119 11.53 -6.06 -14.40
C PRO A 119 11.66 -6.60 -12.96
N PRO A 120 12.91 -6.74 -12.47
CA PRO A 120 13.22 -7.51 -11.28
C PRO A 120 12.40 -7.08 -10.07
N LEU A 121 12.09 -8.07 -9.22
CA LEU A 121 11.46 -7.89 -7.92
C LEU A 121 12.07 -6.66 -7.21
N LEU A 122 11.21 -5.76 -6.75
CA LEU A 122 11.62 -4.61 -5.94
C LEU A 122 12.47 -5.10 -4.77
N SER A 123 13.55 -4.37 -4.47
CA SER A 123 14.37 -4.69 -3.30
C SER A 123 13.53 -4.61 -2.02
N HIS A 124 13.85 -5.43 -1.02
CA HIS A 124 13.10 -5.45 0.24
C HIS A 124 13.10 -4.09 0.94
N GLU A 125 14.17 -3.31 0.81
CA GLU A 125 14.25 -1.94 1.34
C GLU A 125 13.22 -1.03 0.64
N THR A 126 13.10 -1.17 -0.68
CA THR A 126 12.14 -0.41 -1.49
C THR A 126 10.71 -0.78 -1.11
N LEU A 127 10.42 -2.07 -0.94
CA LEU A 127 9.11 -2.55 -0.50
C LEU A 127 8.75 -1.99 0.88
N ARG A 128 9.68 -2.04 1.85
CA ARG A 128 9.48 -1.45 3.19
C ARG A 128 9.23 0.05 3.14
N ALA A 129 9.96 0.78 2.29
CA ALA A 129 9.71 2.21 2.09
C ALA A 129 8.31 2.46 1.51
N VAL A 130 7.88 1.68 0.52
CA VAL A 130 6.54 1.78 -0.08
C VAL A 130 5.45 1.47 0.94
N VAL A 131 5.61 0.42 1.75
CA VAL A 131 4.67 0.06 2.83
C VAL A 131 4.59 1.17 3.88
N LEU A 132 5.72 1.77 4.27
CA LEU A 132 5.74 2.90 5.19
C LEU A 132 5.02 4.12 4.61
N LEU A 133 5.27 4.46 3.34
CA LEU A 133 4.57 5.55 2.66
C LEU A 133 3.07 5.27 2.60
N ARG A 134 2.67 4.02 2.33
CA ARG A 134 1.27 3.62 2.34
C ARG A 134 0.65 3.79 3.73
N LEU A 135 1.35 3.38 4.79
CA LEU A 135 0.91 3.57 6.17
C LEU A 135 0.67 5.06 6.49
N VAL A 136 1.57 5.95 6.08
CA VAL A 136 1.41 7.40 6.24
C VAL A 136 0.16 7.91 5.51
N THR A 137 -0.07 7.45 4.27
CA THR A 137 -1.29 7.84 3.53
C THR A 137 -2.56 7.33 4.20
N VAL A 138 -2.56 6.13 4.79
CA VAL A 138 -3.71 5.57 5.52
C VAL A 138 -4.04 6.40 6.76
N LEU A 139 -3.02 6.90 7.47
CA LEU A 139 -3.21 7.70 8.69
C LEU A 139 -3.63 9.14 8.43
N HIS A 140 -3.16 9.76 7.34
CA HIS A 140 -3.47 11.17 7.05
C HIS A 140 -4.65 11.39 6.10
N GLN A 141 -4.98 10.41 5.26
CA GLN A 141 -6.09 10.54 4.33
C GLN A 141 -7.35 9.89 4.92
N GLN A 142 -8.50 10.53 4.73
CA GLN A 142 -9.85 10.00 5.05
C GLN A 142 -10.24 8.82 4.14
N SER A 143 -9.32 7.87 4.01
CA SER A 143 -9.37 6.72 3.11
C SER A 143 -10.54 5.80 3.41
N GLY A 144 -11.18 5.95 4.59
CA GLY A 144 -12.20 5.01 5.07
C GLY A 144 -11.63 3.62 5.32
N VAL A 145 -10.30 3.51 5.40
CA VAL A 145 -9.62 2.26 5.72
C VAL A 145 -9.77 1.99 7.21
N ARG A 146 -9.95 0.71 7.54
CA ARG A 146 -10.03 0.22 8.91
C ARG A 146 -8.71 0.48 9.65
N PRO A 147 -8.73 0.98 10.90
CA PRO A 147 -7.51 1.26 11.65
C PRO A 147 -6.68 -0.01 11.94
N GLN A 148 -7.29 -1.19 11.92
CA GLN A 148 -6.59 -2.48 12.02
C GLN A 148 -5.56 -2.67 10.90
N VAL A 149 -5.80 -2.09 9.71
CA VAL A 149 -4.85 -2.16 8.58
C VAL A 149 -3.57 -1.40 8.93
N ALA A 150 -3.66 -0.26 9.61
CA ALA A 150 -2.47 0.48 10.05
C ALA A 150 -1.63 -0.35 11.05
N GLY A 151 -2.31 -1.08 11.95
CA GLY A 151 -1.66 -2.04 12.86
C GLY A 151 -0.92 -3.14 12.10
N TYR A 152 -1.60 -3.79 11.15
CA TYR A 152 -1.01 -4.83 10.32
C TYR A 152 0.22 -4.35 9.51
N LEU A 153 0.14 -3.18 8.86
CA LEU A 153 1.27 -2.61 8.13
C LEU A 153 2.45 -2.29 9.07
N THR A 154 2.17 -1.88 10.31
CA THR A 154 3.21 -1.62 11.31
C THR A 154 3.88 -2.91 11.77
N GLU A 155 3.11 -3.97 11.99
CA GLU A 155 3.64 -5.30 12.29
C GLU A 155 4.50 -5.83 11.14
N LEU A 156 4.04 -5.69 9.90
CA LEU A 156 4.79 -6.08 8.71
C LEU A 156 6.14 -5.35 8.61
N LEU A 157 6.16 -4.04 8.90
CA LEU A 157 7.41 -3.25 8.91
C LEU A 157 8.35 -3.64 10.06
N ASN A 158 7.82 -3.93 11.24
CA ASN A 158 8.63 -4.21 12.42
C ASN A 158 9.17 -5.64 12.46
N ASN A 159 8.33 -6.62 12.10
CA ASN A 159 8.70 -8.02 12.10
C ASN A 159 9.46 -8.40 10.81
N GLY A 160 9.24 -7.63 9.75
CA GLY A 160 9.78 -7.89 8.43
C GLY A 160 9.14 -9.12 7.78
N GLU A 161 9.20 -9.16 6.45
CA GLU A 161 8.84 -10.36 5.68
C GLU A 161 9.83 -11.50 5.92
N ASP A 162 10.92 -11.32 6.67
CA ASP A 162 11.95 -12.35 6.85
C ASP A 162 11.48 -13.56 7.64
N LYS A 163 10.30 -13.52 8.26
CA LYS A 163 9.63 -14.72 8.79
C LYS A 163 8.51 -15.20 7.86
N ALA A 164 7.61 -14.32 7.43
CA ALA A 164 6.49 -14.75 6.59
C ALA A 164 6.95 -15.21 5.19
N ALA A 165 7.87 -14.49 4.55
CA ALA A 165 8.44 -14.88 3.26
C ALA A 165 9.51 -15.98 3.42
N SER A 166 10.26 -16.06 4.52
CA SER A 166 11.14 -17.22 4.76
C SER A 166 10.34 -18.48 5.02
N ASP A 167 9.24 -18.40 5.75
CA ASP A 167 8.39 -19.53 6.08
C ASP A 167 7.67 -20.00 4.81
N ILE A 168 7.13 -19.07 4.00
CA ILE A 168 6.56 -19.40 2.68
C ILE A 168 7.63 -19.89 1.69
N LEU A 169 8.84 -19.32 1.66
CA LEU A 169 9.94 -19.81 0.82
C LEU A 169 10.46 -21.17 1.30
N SER A 170 10.49 -21.41 2.62
CA SER A 170 10.86 -22.69 3.21
C SER A 170 9.79 -23.75 2.94
N GLU A 171 8.51 -23.37 2.94
CA GLU A 171 7.38 -24.22 2.61
C GLU A 171 7.30 -24.52 1.10
N LEU A 172 7.66 -23.55 0.25
CA LEU A 172 7.81 -23.74 -1.20
C LEU A 172 9.12 -24.44 -1.60
N GLN A 173 10.15 -24.42 -0.74
CA GLN A 173 11.39 -25.17 -0.91
C GLN A 173 11.33 -26.55 -0.24
N GLN A 174 10.22 -26.94 0.39
CA GLN A 174 10.03 -28.36 0.68
C GLN A 174 9.92 -29.08 -0.66
N PRO A 175 10.90 -29.93 -1.03
CA PRO A 175 10.72 -30.77 -2.20
C PRO A 175 9.44 -31.56 -1.94
N ALA A 176 8.47 -31.43 -2.84
CA ALA A 176 7.28 -32.27 -2.86
C ALA A 176 7.70 -33.68 -2.45
N LEU A 177 7.09 -34.19 -1.38
CA LEU A 177 7.30 -35.52 -0.82
C LEU A 177 7.94 -36.42 -1.87
N SER A 178 9.21 -36.77 -1.65
CA SER A 178 10.01 -37.50 -2.63
C SER A 178 9.17 -38.65 -3.20
N ASP A 179 9.22 -38.86 -4.52
CA ASP A 179 8.50 -39.94 -5.20
C ASP A 179 8.73 -41.32 -4.52
N GLN A 180 9.79 -41.46 -3.72
CA GLN A 180 10.04 -42.60 -2.85
C GLN A 180 8.97 -42.84 -1.76
N GLN A 181 8.39 -41.81 -1.15
CA GLN A 181 7.31 -41.96 -0.18
C GLN A 181 5.97 -42.31 -0.85
N ALA A 182 5.74 -41.81 -2.06
CA ALA A 182 4.60 -42.23 -2.89
C ALA A 182 4.74 -43.71 -3.33
N MET A 183 5.96 -44.16 -3.67
CA MET A 183 6.22 -45.56 -3.99
C MET A 183 6.08 -46.51 -2.80
N GLN A 184 6.47 -46.10 -1.58
CA GLN A 184 6.32 -46.95 -0.39
C GLN A 184 4.86 -47.14 0.05
N LEU A 185 3.96 -46.21 -0.30
CA LEU A 185 2.52 -46.34 -0.04
C LEU A 185 1.79 -47.23 -1.05
N LEU A 186 2.34 -47.41 -2.26
CA LEU A 186 1.78 -48.30 -3.29
C LEU A 186 2.13 -49.79 -3.10
N LEU A 187 3.04 -50.10 -2.18
CA LEU A 187 3.50 -51.46 -1.87
C LEU A 187 2.93 -52.01 -0.54
N LYS A 188 1.99 -51.29 0.08
CA LYS A 188 1.19 -51.77 1.22
C LYS A 188 -0.26 -51.94 0.81
#